data_AF-A0A519SRL0-F1
#
_entry.id   AF-A0A519SRL0-F1
#
_cell.length_a   1.000
_cell.length_b   1.000
_cell.length_c   1.000
_cell.angle_alpha   90.00
_cell.angle_beta   90.00
_cell.angle_gamma   90.00
#
_symmetry.space_group_name_H-M   'P 1'
#
loop_
_entity.id
_entity.type
_entity.pdbx_description
1 polymer ?
#
loop_
_entity_poly.entity_id
_entity_poly.type
_entity_poly.pdbx_seq_one_letter_code
_entity_poly.pdbx_strand_id
1 'polypeptide(L)' 'MSKLRCIAVDDEPLALDIIEDYISKVPFLTLVKRTENAIEA' A
#
# COMPACT_ATOMS: atom_id res chain seq x y z
N MET A 1 0.55 -13.12 -16.00
CA MET A 1 -0.46 -12.56 -15.10
C MET A 1 -0.16 -11.09 -14.89
N SER A 2 -1.14 -10.21 -15.04
CA SER A 2 -0.99 -8.77 -14.74
C SER A 2 -1.11 -8.54 -13.23
N LYS A 3 -0.17 -7.78 -12.64
CA LYS A 3 -0.28 -7.35 -11.24
C LYS A 3 -1.29 -6.20 -11.10
N LEU A 4 -2.09 -6.20 -10.04
CA LEU A 4 -2.99 -5.13 -9.64
C LEU A 4 -2.19 -4.04 -8.91
N ARG A 5 -2.34 -2.80 -9.36
CA ARG A 5 -1.72 -1.63 -8.74
C ARG A 5 -2.61 -1.13 -7.61
N CYS A 6 -2.04 -0.86 -6.45
CA CYS A 6 -2.76 -0.35 -5.29
C CYS A 6 -2.01 0.78 -4.58
N ILE A 7 -2.76 1.56 -3.81
CA ILE A 7 -2.26 2.66 -2.96
C ILE A 7 -2.73 2.35 -1.53
N ALA A 8 -1.86 2.56 -0.55
CA ALA A 8 -2.19 2.45 0.87
C ALA A 8 -2.36 3.85 1.47
N VAL A 9 -3.44 4.07 2.20
CA VAL A 9 -3.78 5.35 2.84
C VAL A 9 -4.19 5.07 4.28
N ASP A 10 -3.46 5.63 5.23
CA ASP A 10 -3.68 5.44 6.67
C ASP A 10 -2.93 6.54 7.42
N ASP A 11 -3.54 7.21 8.39
CA ASP A 11 -2.94 8.33 9.13
C ASP A 11 -1.87 7.92 10.14
N GLU A 12 -1.69 6.62 10.38
CA GLU A 12 -0.62 6.08 11.21
C GLU A 12 0.53 5.46 10.40
N PRO A 13 1.78 5.99 10.49
CA PRO A 13 2.93 5.45 9.77
C PRO A 13 3.20 3.96 10.03
N LEU A 14 2.94 3.49 11.26
CA LEU A 14 3.12 2.09 11.62
C LEU A 14 2.12 1.17 10.90
N ALA A 15 0.89 1.63 10.67
CA ALA A 15 -0.11 0.87 9.92
C ALA A 15 0.30 0.75 8.45
N LEU A 16 0.83 1.83 7.86
CA LEU A 16 1.39 1.80 6.50
C LEU A 16 2.54 0.80 6.36
N ASP A 17 3.45 0.75 7.33
CA ASP A 17 4.55 -0.23 7.35
C ASP A 17 4.01 -1.68 7.38
N ILE A 18 2.98 -1.94 8.19
CA ILE A 18 2.31 -3.25 8.26
C ILE A 18 1.64 -3.61 6.92
N ILE A 19 0.89 -2.67 6.33
CA ILE A 19 0.20 -2.87 5.05
C ILE A 19 1.21 -3.17 3.93
N GLU A 20 2.32 -2.44 3.87
CA GLU A 20 3.39 -2.65 2.89
C GLU A 20 4.00 -4.06 3.01
N ASP A 21 4.28 -4.52 4.23
CA ASP A 21 4.77 -5.88 4.49
C ASP A 21 3.78 -6.94 4.02
N TYR A 22 2.48 -6.77 4.29
CA TYR A 22 1.46 -7.70 3.80
C TYR A 22 1.30 -7.67 2.28
N ILE A 23 1.37 -6.50 1.63
CA ILE A 23 1.31 -6.39 0.17
C ILE A 23 2.50 -7.12 -0.46
N SER A 24 3.69 -7.07 0.13
CA SER A 24 4.89 -7.78 -0.35
C SER A 24 4.69 -9.31 -0.43
N LYS A 25 3.80 -9.86 0.42
CA LYS A 25 3.47 -11.28 0.51
C LYS A 25 2.37 -11.71 -0.46
N VAL A 26 1.74 -10.77 -1.19
CA VAL A 26 0.65 -11.02 -2.14
C VAL A 26 1.15 -10.83 -3.59
N PRO A 27 1.51 -11.90 -4.32
CA PRO A 27 2.26 -11.80 -5.58
C PRO A 27 1.57 -11.04 -6.72
N PHE A 28 0.25 -10.89 -6.64
CA PHE A 28 -0.56 -10.20 -7.64
C PHE A 28 -0.80 -8.72 -7.29
N LEU A 29 -0.35 -8.22 -6.15
CA LEU A 29 -0.43 -6.80 -5.80
C LEU A 29 0.87 -6.08 -6.12
N THR A 30 0.79 -4.76 -6.31
CA THR A 30 1.92 -3.86 -6.46
C THR A 30 1.56 -2.53 -5.82
N LEU A 31 2.14 -2.27 -4.64
CA LEU A 31 2.02 -0.99 -3.96
C LEU A 31 2.77 0.05 -4.78
N VAL A 32 2.05 1.07 -5.29
CA VAL A 32 2.65 2.15 -6.07
C VAL A 32 2.82 3.44 -5.28
N LYS A 33 2.14 3.55 -4.14
CA LYS A 33 2.21 4.70 -3.24
C LYS A 33 1.67 4.33 -1.86
N ARG A 34 2.26 4.90 -0.81
CA ARG A 34 1.72 4.94 0.54
C ARG A 34 1.69 6.40 1.01
N THR A 35 0.64 6.82 1.71
CA THR A 35 0.49 8.20 2.18
C THR A 35 -0.34 8.26 3.45
N GLU A 36 -0.06 9.25 4.29
CA GLU A 36 -0.84 9.58 5.50
C GLU A 36 -2.09 10.42 5.20
N ASN A 37 -2.25 10.87 3.94
CA ASN A 37 -3.33 11.77 3.55
C ASN A 37 -4.03 11.27 2.28
N ALA A 38 -5.35 11.05 2.38
CA ALA A 38 -6.18 10.61 1.26
C ALA A 38 -6.20 11.57 0.06
N ILE A 39 -5.98 12.87 0.28
CA ILE A 39 -5.90 13.86 -0.81
C ILE A 39 -4.64 13.66 -1.64
N GLU A 40 -3.58 13.16 -1.00
CA GLU A 40 -2.31 12.88 -1.66
C GLU A 40 -2.27 11.46 -2.23
N ALA A 41 -3.34 10.68 -2.21
CA ALA A 41 -3.35 9.29 -2.69
C ALA A 41 -3.40 9.20 -4.22
#